data_AF-A0A6L3Z4Q3-F1
#
_entry.id   AF-A0A6L3Z4Q3-F1
#
_cell.length_a   1.000
_cell.length_b   1.000
_cell.length_c   1.000
_cell.angle_alpha   90.00
_cell.angle_beta   90.00
_cell.angle_gamma   90.00
#
_symmetry.space_group_name_H-M   'P 1'
#
loop_
_entity.id
_entity.type
_entity.pdbx_description
1 polymer ?
#
loop_
_entity_poly.entity_id
_entity_poly.type
_entity_poly.pdbx_seq_one_letter_code
_entity_poly.pdbx_strand_id
1 'polypeptide(L)'
;MNMNTLRAANVARDKEWNTGSERVSMTFRATELAGEVGEACNVIKKLERERIGLVGSRDTKEHLAEELADIVICTDLVAMDADIDLDAAISAKFNATSEKNGLATRLSIPAPAPTLPFEVTPAMVEAALDLVWEESETHGDLVSRLWRAMAAVAPDQSAAVRDVQAERRRQIDEENFRTADDDNYVNGSLAAAASCYAMAAARKNCLGWEPVGWPWHYSWWKPTAARRDLVKAGALIIAEIERLDRLSAPASEGAV
;
A
#
# COMPACT_ATOMS: atom_id res chain seq x y z
N MET A 1 -0.66 -8.45 18.27
CA MET A 1 0.49 -7.93 17.49
C MET A 1 0.21 -8.21 16.02
N ASN A 2 0.37 -7.24 15.11
CA ASN A 2 0.32 -7.49 13.66
C ASN A 2 1.76 -7.72 13.13
N MET A 3 1.95 -8.37 11.97
CA MET A 3 3.31 -8.65 11.48
C MET A 3 4.05 -7.35 11.14
N ASN A 4 3.36 -6.28 10.76
CA ASN A 4 3.98 -4.95 10.61
C ASN A 4 4.71 -4.48 11.88
N THR A 5 4.16 -4.70 13.07
CA THR A 5 4.84 -4.36 14.33
C THR A 5 6.08 -5.24 14.54
N LEU A 6 5.98 -6.53 14.19
CA LEU A 6 7.11 -7.46 14.26
C LEU A 6 8.22 -7.05 13.28
N ARG A 7 7.88 -6.75 12.03
CA ARG A 7 8.82 -6.29 10.99
C ARG A 7 9.57 -5.05 11.43
N ALA A 8 8.87 -4.05 11.97
CA ALA A 8 9.50 -2.83 12.46
C ALA A 8 10.48 -3.12 13.61
N ALA A 9 10.09 -3.96 14.57
CA ALA A 9 10.95 -4.37 15.67
C ALA A 9 12.16 -5.20 15.21
N ASN A 10 11.98 -6.09 14.24
CA ASN A 10 13.06 -6.88 13.65
C ASN A 10 14.06 -6.00 12.90
N VAL A 11 13.61 -5.02 12.11
CA VAL A 11 14.47 -4.03 11.44
C VAL A 11 15.28 -3.22 12.47
N ALA A 12 14.65 -2.81 13.56
CA ALA A 12 15.33 -2.07 14.62
C ALA A 12 16.39 -2.95 15.31
N ARG A 13 15.98 -4.16 15.76
CA ARG A 13 16.87 -5.12 16.44
C ARG A 13 18.01 -5.59 15.55
N ASP A 14 17.82 -5.70 14.24
CA ASP A 14 18.89 -6.10 13.32
C ASP A 14 20.04 -5.08 13.31
N LYS A 15 19.74 -3.78 13.43
CA LYS A 15 20.77 -2.73 13.54
C LYS A 15 21.59 -2.84 14.83
N GLU A 16 20.96 -3.27 15.91
CA GLU A 16 21.59 -3.46 17.21
C GLU A 16 22.42 -4.75 17.25
N TRP A 17 21.93 -5.81 16.59
CA TRP A 17 22.52 -7.15 16.66
C TRP A 17 23.64 -7.36 15.65
N ASN A 18 23.50 -6.81 14.43
CA ASN A 18 24.40 -7.03 13.31
C ASN A 18 25.62 -6.09 13.38
N THR A 19 26.44 -6.29 14.41
CA THR A 19 27.64 -5.47 14.72
C THR A 19 28.94 -6.05 14.14
N GLY A 20 28.84 -7.14 13.39
CA GLY A 20 29.98 -7.80 12.75
C GLY A 20 30.58 -6.97 11.61
N SER A 21 31.75 -7.39 11.12
CA SER A 21 32.40 -6.77 9.95
C SER A 21 31.64 -6.97 8.63
N GLU A 22 30.72 -7.94 8.61
CA GLU A 22 29.89 -8.29 7.46
C GLU A 22 28.44 -8.38 7.90
N ARG A 23 27.52 -7.99 7.00
CA ARG A 23 26.09 -8.14 7.21
C ARG A 23 25.74 -9.63 7.27
N VAL A 24 24.94 -10.03 8.27
CA VAL A 24 24.30 -11.35 8.32
C VAL A 24 23.68 -11.71 6.97
N SER A 25 24.05 -12.88 6.43
CA SER A 25 23.58 -13.33 5.12
C SER A 25 22.19 -13.97 5.18
N MET A 26 21.47 -13.94 4.06
CA MET A 26 20.17 -14.63 3.92
C MET A 26 20.28 -16.13 4.22
N THR A 27 21.38 -16.78 3.80
CA THR A 27 21.63 -18.21 4.08
C THR A 27 21.77 -18.47 5.58
N PHE A 28 22.42 -17.57 6.31
CA PHE A 28 22.51 -17.67 7.77
C PHE A 28 21.12 -17.62 8.39
N ARG A 29 20.31 -16.61 8.07
CA ARG A 29 18.93 -16.48 8.60
C ARG A 29 18.04 -17.67 8.25
N ALA A 30 18.18 -18.21 7.03
CA ALA A 30 17.45 -19.42 6.62
C ALA A 30 17.88 -20.65 7.43
N THR A 31 19.16 -20.73 7.83
CA THR A 31 19.68 -21.80 8.67
C THR A 31 19.16 -21.68 10.11
N GLU A 32 19.13 -20.47 10.66
CA GLU A 32 18.52 -20.20 11.97
C GLU A 32 17.05 -20.61 11.99
N LEU A 33 16.27 -20.19 10.98
CA LEU A 33 14.87 -20.62 10.83
C LEU A 33 14.73 -22.15 10.84
N ALA A 34 15.59 -22.87 10.13
CA ALA A 34 15.57 -24.33 10.12
C ALA A 34 15.91 -24.92 11.51
N GLY A 35 16.79 -24.27 12.26
CA GLY A 35 17.11 -24.56 13.66
C GLY A 35 15.88 -24.49 14.55
N GLU A 36 15.19 -23.34 14.57
CA GLU A 36 13.98 -23.12 15.38
C GLU A 36 12.87 -24.14 15.07
N VAL A 37 12.71 -24.47 13.78
CA VAL A 37 11.77 -25.54 13.36
C VAL A 37 12.17 -26.90 13.96
N GLY A 38 13.47 -27.21 14.00
CA GLY A 38 14.01 -28.42 14.60
C GLY A 38 13.79 -28.48 16.12
N GLU A 39 13.96 -27.36 16.81
CA GLU A 39 13.74 -27.24 18.26
C GLU A 39 12.26 -27.44 18.60
N ALA A 40 11.35 -26.76 17.91
CA ALA A 40 9.90 -27.00 18.02
C ALA A 40 9.53 -28.48 17.77
N CYS A 41 10.09 -29.10 16.73
CA CYS A 41 9.86 -30.53 16.45
C CYS A 41 10.33 -31.43 17.60
N ASN A 42 11.46 -31.10 18.23
CA ASN A 42 11.99 -31.84 19.37
C ASN A 42 11.08 -31.71 20.60
N VAL A 43 10.53 -30.53 20.85
CA VAL A 43 9.55 -30.29 21.92
C VAL A 43 8.25 -31.07 21.66
N ILE A 44 7.69 -30.99 20.45
CA ILE A 44 6.49 -31.76 20.03
C ILE A 44 6.70 -33.26 20.26
N LYS A 45 7.85 -33.78 19.84
CA LYS A 45 8.21 -35.19 20.06
C LYS A 45 8.19 -35.57 21.54
N LYS A 46 8.68 -34.72 22.44
CA LYS A 46 8.70 -34.97 23.89
C LYS A 46 7.30 -34.88 24.52
N LEU A 47 6.48 -33.92 24.07
CA LEU A 47 5.06 -33.82 24.46
C LEU A 47 4.29 -35.08 24.05
N GLU A 48 4.51 -35.54 22.83
CA GLU A 48 3.83 -36.71 22.31
C GLU A 48 4.26 -37.98 23.04
N ARG A 49 5.56 -38.11 23.33
CA ARG A 49 6.12 -39.20 24.13
C ARG A 49 5.42 -39.35 25.48
N GLU A 50 5.09 -38.22 26.13
CA GLU A 50 4.29 -38.23 27.35
C GLU A 50 2.88 -38.74 27.12
N ARG A 51 2.19 -38.19 26.12
CA ARG A 51 0.81 -38.51 25.77
C ARG A 51 0.60 -40.01 25.51
N ILE A 52 1.58 -40.66 24.87
CA ILE A 52 1.51 -42.10 24.54
C ILE A 52 2.24 -43.00 25.54
N GLY A 53 2.76 -42.47 26.64
CA GLY A 53 3.34 -43.26 27.73
C GLY A 53 4.71 -43.90 27.45
N LEU A 54 5.51 -43.35 26.52
CA LEU A 54 6.85 -43.85 26.22
C LEU A 54 7.90 -43.37 27.23
N VAL A 55 8.92 -44.18 27.50
CA VAL A 55 10.05 -43.81 28.37
C VAL A 55 10.90 -42.72 27.70
N GLY A 56 11.36 -41.73 28.46
CA GLY A 56 12.29 -40.68 28.00
C GLY A 56 12.03 -39.32 28.64
N SER A 57 12.71 -38.27 28.16
CA SER A 57 12.52 -36.89 28.64
C SER A 57 11.12 -36.34 28.32
N ARG A 58 10.75 -35.25 28.97
CA ARG A 58 9.47 -34.53 28.82
C ARG A 58 9.73 -33.08 28.50
N ASP A 59 8.68 -32.39 28.09
CA ASP A 59 8.71 -30.98 27.77
C ASP A 59 7.34 -30.35 27.99
N THR A 60 7.23 -29.04 27.83
CA THR A 60 6.01 -28.30 28.15
C THR A 60 5.40 -27.60 26.94
N LYS A 61 4.12 -27.22 27.04
CA LYS A 61 3.45 -26.44 26.00
C LYS A 61 3.95 -25.00 25.98
N GLU A 62 4.42 -24.52 27.13
CA GLU A 62 5.04 -23.21 27.30
C GLU A 62 6.33 -23.12 26.49
N HIS A 63 7.21 -24.12 26.61
CA HIS A 63 8.42 -24.21 25.79
C HIS A 63 8.07 -24.35 24.30
N LEU A 64 7.05 -25.15 23.95
CA LEU A 64 6.59 -25.20 22.55
C LEU A 64 6.13 -23.83 22.03
N ALA A 65 5.52 -23.00 22.87
CA ALA A 65 5.07 -21.67 22.47
C ALA A 65 6.26 -20.73 22.22
N GLU A 66 7.35 -20.87 22.98
CA GLU A 66 8.62 -20.15 22.76
C GLU A 66 9.20 -20.53 21.38
N GLU A 67 9.39 -21.82 21.11
CA GLU A 67 9.94 -22.30 19.83
C GLU A 67 9.07 -21.91 18.62
N LEU A 68 7.74 -21.94 18.77
CA LEU A 68 6.82 -21.49 17.72
C LEU A 68 6.91 -19.98 17.49
N ALA A 69 7.19 -19.18 18.52
CA ALA A 69 7.43 -17.75 18.39
C ALA A 69 8.74 -17.49 17.64
N ASP A 70 9.80 -18.23 17.95
CA ASP A 70 11.09 -18.10 17.29
C ASP A 70 11.02 -18.46 15.80
N ILE A 71 10.23 -19.48 15.43
CA ILE A 71 9.92 -19.77 14.02
C ILE A 71 9.29 -18.54 13.32
N VAL A 72 8.30 -17.89 13.94
CA VAL A 72 7.64 -16.72 13.34
C VAL A 72 8.62 -15.56 13.20
N ILE A 73 9.45 -15.31 14.22
CA ILE A 73 10.48 -14.28 14.21
C ILE A 73 11.50 -14.53 13.09
N CYS A 74 12.08 -15.72 13.02
CA CYS A 74 13.07 -16.07 12.00
C CYS A 74 12.47 -16.11 10.59
N THR A 75 11.19 -16.47 10.44
CA THR A 75 10.48 -16.39 9.16
C THR A 75 10.40 -14.94 8.67
N ASP A 76 10.06 -14.00 9.56
CA ASP A 76 10.02 -12.58 9.20
C ASP A 76 11.43 -12.02 8.88
N LEU A 77 12.47 -12.47 9.59
CA LEU A 77 13.85 -12.08 9.29
C LEU A 77 14.30 -12.50 7.87
N VAL A 78 13.89 -13.68 7.42
CA VAL A 78 14.12 -14.12 6.02
C VAL A 78 13.30 -13.29 5.04
N ALA A 79 12.03 -13.05 5.35
CA ALA A 79 11.16 -12.22 4.49
C ALA A 79 11.66 -10.77 4.39
N MET A 80 12.24 -10.22 5.46
CA MET A 80 12.85 -8.89 5.50
C MET A 80 14.05 -8.81 4.54
N ASP A 81 14.96 -9.78 4.56
CA ASP A 81 16.12 -9.78 3.65
C ASP A 81 15.74 -10.05 2.20
N ALA A 82 14.63 -10.76 1.96
CA ALA A 82 14.11 -11.04 0.62
C ALA A 82 13.15 -9.96 0.08
N ASP A 83 12.91 -8.87 0.84
CA ASP A 83 11.96 -7.80 0.52
C ASP A 83 10.52 -8.30 0.26
N ILE A 84 10.07 -9.26 1.07
CA ILE A 84 8.74 -9.86 0.97
C ILE A 84 7.80 -9.22 2.00
N ASP A 85 6.66 -8.72 1.51
CA ASP A 85 5.49 -8.41 2.34
C ASP A 85 4.83 -9.73 2.79
N LEU A 86 5.18 -10.15 3.99
CA LEU A 86 4.75 -11.43 4.54
C LEU A 86 3.25 -11.43 4.89
N ASP A 87 2.68 -10.30 5.32
CA ASP A 87 1.24 -10.17 5.62
C ASP A 87 0.40 -10.35 4.34
N ALA A 88 0.81 -9.68 3.25
CA ALA A 88 0.17 -9.83 1.94
C ALA A 88 0.32 -11.26 1.41
N ALA A 89 1.51 -11.86 1.50
CA ALA A 89 1.79 -13.21 1.04
C ALA A 89 0.96 -14.27 1.79
N ILE A 90 0.86 -14.18 3.12
CA ILE A 90 0.05 -15.07 3.96
C ILE A 90 -1.43 -14.95 3.58
N SER A 91 -1.94 -13.71 3.49
CA SER A 91 -3.35 -13.45 3.15
C SER A 91 -3.71 -14.01 1.77
N ALA A 92 -2.87 -13.76 0.77
CA ALA A 92 -3.03 -14.28 -0.58
C ALA A 92 -3.02 -15.82 -0.60
N LYS A 93 -2.04 -16.45 0.07
CA LYS A 93 -1.90 -17.91 0.08
C LYS A 93 -3.06 -18.60 0.81
N PHE A 94 -3.50 -18.04 1.94
CA PHE A 94 -4.65 -18.53 2.69
C PHE A 94 -5.94 -18.46 1.85
N ASN A 95 -6.19 -17.31 1.22
CA ASN A 95 -7.39 -17.07 0.43
C ASN A 95 -7.42 -17.95 -0.82
N ALA A 96 -6.29 -18.12 -1.52
CA ALA A 96 -6.17 -19.03 -2.66
C ALA A 96 -6.44 -20.49 -2.28
N THR A 97 -5.97 -20.92 -1.11
CA THR A 97 -6.24 -22.28 -0.60
C THR A 97 -7.71 -22.45 -0.24
N SER A 98 -8.33 -21.43 0.35
CA SER A 98 -9.75 -21.43 0.69
C SER A 98 -10.63 -21.51 -0.56
N GLU A 99 -10.30 -20.75 -1.60
CA GLU A 99 -10.97 -20.81 -2.90
C GLU A 99 -10.84 -22.17 -3.56
N LYS A 100 -9.62 -22.72 -3.64
CA LYS A 100 -9.35 -24.04 -4.22
C LYS A 100 -10.20 -25.15 -3.62
N ASN A 101 -10.56 -25.03 -2.34
CA ASN A 101 -11.33 -26.04 -1.61
C ASN A 101 -12.79 -25.65 -1.38
N GLY A 102 -13.28 -24.56 -2.00
CA GLY A 102 -14.68 -24.12 -1.85
C GLY A 102 -15.04 -23.67 -0.43
N LEU A 103 -14.07 -23.24 0.37
CA LEU A 103 -14.28 -22.75 1.73
C LEU A 103 -14.73 -21.28 1.70
N ALA A 104 -15.56 -20.88 2.67
CA ALA A 104 -16.06 -19.49 2.77
C ALA A 104 -15.11 -18.54 3.52
N THR A 105 -14.32 -19.06 4.45
CA THR A 105 -13.42 -18.26 5.31
C THR A 105 -12.35 -17.54 4.49
N ARG A 106 -12.12 -16.25 4.78
CA ARG A 106 -11.05 -15.44 4.16
C ARG A 106 -10.32 -14.65 5.22
N LEU A 107 -9.02 -14.43 5.00
CA LEU A 107 -8.28 -13.39 5.70
C LEU A 107 -8.52 -12.05 5.01
N SER A 108 -8.82 -11.02 5.80
CA SER A 108 -8.88 -9.65 5.30
C SER A 108 -7.48 -9.25 4.87
N ILE A 109 -7.34 -8.78 3.63
CA ILE A 109 -6.15 -8.03 3.24
C ILE A 109 -6.19 -6.74 4.08
N PRO A 110 -5.15 -6.39 4.85
CA PRO A 110 -5.08 -5.08 5.46
C PRO A 110 -5.26 -4.05 4.34
N ALA A 111 -6.21 -3.13 4.48
CA ALA A 111 -6.29 -2.03 3.54
C ALA A 111 -4.89 -1.38 3.46
N PRO A 112 -4.34 -1.11 2.26
CA PRO A 112 -3.08 -0.38 2.18
C PRO A 112 -3.20 0.86 3.05
N ALA A 113 -2.17 1.15 3.85
CA ALA A 113 -2.14 2.34 4.68
C ALA A 113 -2.57 3.54 3.81
N PRO A 114 -3.44 4.43 4.30
CA PRO A 114 -3.97 5.51 3.49
C PRO A 114 -2.80 6.25 2.86
N THR A 115 -2.68 6.14 1.53
CA THR A 115 -1.70 6.90 0.77
C THR A 115 -2.04 8.36 0.97
N LEU A 116 -1.11 9.12 1.53
CA LEU A 116 -1.28 10.55 1.66
C LEU A 116 -1.56 11.14 0.27
N PRO A 117 -2.46 12.13 0.14
CA PRO A 117 -2.83 12.71 -1.14
C PRO A 117 -1.71 13.58 -1.76
N PHE A 118 -0.48 13.45 -1.28
CA PHE A 118 0.69 14.19 -1.68
C PHE A 118 1.96 13.34 -1.52
N GLU A 119 2.99 13.67 -2.29
CA GLU A 119 4.30 13.04 -2.21
C GLU A 119 5.02 13.46 -0.92
N VAL A 120 5.44 12.49 -0.11
CA VAL A 120 6.10 12.73 1.18
C VAL A 120 7.55 13.10 0.92
N THR A 121 7.95 14.33 1.27
CA THR A 121 9.34 14.77 1.14
C THR A 121 10.15 14.47 2.41
N PRO A 122 11.49 14.30 2.32
CA PRO A 122 12.35 14.12 3.50
C PRO A 122 12.19 15.23 4.55
N ALA A 123 11.97 16.48 4.12
CA ALA A 123 11.75 17.61 5.02
C ALA A 123 10.43 17.51 5.80
N MET A 124 9.38 16.92 5.20
CA MET A 124 8.11 16.68 5.88
C MET A 124 8.23 15.55 6.90
N VAL A 125 9.05 14.53 6.60
CA VAL A 125 9.34 13.44 7.53
C VAL A 125 10.11 13.97 8.73
N GLU A 126 11.17 14.77 8.53
CA GLU A 126 11.90 15.38 9.64
C GLU A 126 11.02 16.30 10.49
N ALA A 127 10.23 17.19 9.87
CA ALA A 127 9.33 18.06 10.62
C ALA A 127 8.25 17.28 11.40
N ALA A 128 7.76 16.16 10.83
CA ALA A 128 6.81 15.30 11.51
C ALA A 128 7.46 14.49 12.65
N LEU A 129 8.71 14.05 12.47
CA LEU A 129 9.49 13.37 13.52
C LEU A 129 9.78 14.32 14.67
N ASP A 130 10.24 15.54 14.40
CA ASP A 130 10.50 16.57 15.43
C ASP A 130 9.24 16.90 16.27
N LEU A 131 8.07 16.91 15.64
CA LEU A 131 6.77 17.10 16.31
C LEU A 131 6.35 15.92 17.20
N VAL A 132 6.90 14.75 16.95
CA VAL A 132 6.48 13.48 17.54
C VAL A 132 7.48 12.96 18.58
N TRP A 133 8.74 13.38 18.50
CA TRP A 133 9.88 12.73 19.17
C TRP A 133 9.97 12.91 20.70
N GLU A 134 9.30 13.88 21.34
CA GLU A 134 9.53 14.10 22.78
C GLU A 134 8.58 13.40 23.78
N GLU A 135 7.44 12.82 23.40
CA GLU A 135 6.50 12.27 24.40
C GLU A 135 5.59 11.14 23.87
N SER A 136 6.10 9.99 23.44
CA SER A 136 5.24 8.88 23.00
C SER A 136 5.39 7.64 23.88
N GLU A 137 4.38 7.34 24.69
CA GLU A 137 4.32 6.14 25.55
C GLU A 137 3.89 4.86 24.79
N THR A 138 3.24 4.96 23.61
CA THR A 138 2.76 3.79 22.83
C THR A 138 2.73 4.00 21.30
N HIS A 139 2.79 2.90 20.53
CA HIS A 139 2.79 2.92 19.04
C HIS A 139 1.52 3.50 18.39
N GLY A 140 0.35 3.36 19.03
CA GLY A 140 -0.92 3.88 18.47
C GLY A 140 -1.05 5.41 18.54
N ASP A 141 -0.46 6.02 19.58
CA ASP A 141 -0.38 7.47 19.72
C ASP A 141 0.57 8.07 18.68
N LEU A 142 1.71 7.41 18.45
CA LEU A 142 2.72 7.80 17.47
C LEU A 142 2.14 7.93 16.06
N VAL A 143 1.39 6.93 15.57
CA VAL A 143 0.78 6.94 14.22
C VAL A 143 -0.25 8.07 14.09
N SER A 144 -1.09 8.26 15.10
CA SER A 144 -2.12 9.30 15.11
C SER A 144 -1.52 10.71 15.17
N ARG A 145 -0.33 10.87 15.76
CA ARG A 145 0.39 12.14 15.85
C ARG A 145 1.21 12.42 14.61
N LEU A 146 1.91 11.43 14.05
CA LEU A 146 2.55 11.52 12.75
C LEU A 146 1.55 11.95 11.68
N TRP A 147 0.36 11.32 11.65
CA TRP A 147 -0.70 11.72 10.73
C TRP A 147 -1.12 13.19 10.90
N ARG A 148 -1.32 13.65 12.15
CA ARG A 148 -1.68 15.05 12.43
C ARG A 148 -0.56 16.03 12.06
N ALA A 149 0.68 15.70 12.37
CA ALA A 149 1.85 16.51 12.04
C ALA A 149 2.04 16.61 10.52
N MET A 150 1.96 15.49 9.80
CA MET A 150 2.01 15.44 8.34
C MET A 150 0.88 16.23 7.70
N ALA A 151 -0.34 16.17 8.24
CA ALA A 151 -1.46 16.98 7.79
C ALA A 151 -1.27 18.49 8.06
N ALA A 152 -0.60 18.85 9.16
CA ALA A 152 -0.32 20.24 9.53
C ALA A 152 0.80 20.89 8.69
N VAL A 153 1.77 20.09 8.23
CA VAL A 153 2.87 20.55 7.35
C VAL A 153 2.58 20.32 5.87
N ALA A 154 1.46 19.69 5.52
CA ALA A 154 1.02 19.57 4.15
C ALA A 154 0.82 20.99 3.57
N PRO A 155 1.38 21.29 2.38
CA PRO A 155 1.21 22.61 1.78
C PRO A 155 -0.28 22.90 1.60
N ASP A 156 -0.70 24.10 2.00
CA ASP A 156 -2.10 24.52 1.84
C ASP A 156 -2.44 24.51 0.34
N GLN A 157 -3.19 23.49 -0.07
CA GLN A 157 -3.68 23.41 -1.43
C GLN A 157 -4.78 24.44 -1.59
N SER A 158 -4.69 25.29 -2.62
CA SER A 158 -5.81 26.20 -2.92
C SER A 158 -7.12 25.40 -3.13
N ALA A 159 -8.26 26.03 -2.87
CA ALA A 159 -9.57 25.40 -3.11
C ALA A 159 -9.73 24.90 -4.56
N ALA A 160 -9.05 25.52 -5.53
CA ALA A 160 -9.06 25.08 -6.92
C ALA A 160 -8.38 23.71 -7.11
N VAL A 161 -7.23 23.47 -6.46
CA VAL A 161 -6.51 22.20 -6.54
C VAL A 161 -7.34 21.08 -5.91
N ARG A 162 -7.89 21.33 -4.72
CA ARG A 162 -8.77 20.36 -4.02
C ARG A 162 -9.98 19.97 -4.87
N ASP A 163 -10.60 20.94 -5.52
CA ASP A 163 -11.79 20.66 -6.34
C ASP A 163 -11.47 19.86 -7.61
N VAL A 164 -10.30 20.09 -8.23
CA VAL A 164 -9.84 19.30 -9.38
C VAL A 164 -9.53 17.86 -8.97
N GLN A 165 -8.89 17.65 -7.81
CA GLN A 165 -8.64 16.32 -7.28
C GLN A 165 -9.95 15.60 -6.90
N ALA A 166 -10.88 16.29 -6.25
CA ALA A 166 -12.20 15.75 -5.91
C ALA A 166 -13.00 15.38 -7.17
N GLU A 167 -12.89 16.18 -8.23
CA GLU A 167 -13.49 15.88 -9.52
C GLU A 167 -12.96 14.59 -10.13
N ARG A 168 -11.63 14.44 -10.17
CA ARG A 168 -10.98 13.23 -10.68
C ARG A 168 -11.41 12.00 -9.89
N ARG A 169 -11.50 12.13 -8.56
CA ARG A 169 -12.01 11.07 -7.68
C ARG A 169 -13.45 10.71 -7.99
N ARG A 170 -14.34 11.70 -8.18
CA ARG A 170 -15.75 11.44 -8.55
C ARG A 170 -15.88 10.67 -9.87
N GLN A 171 -15.10 11.04 -10.88
CA GLN A 171 -15.09 10.33 -12.17
C GLN A 171 -14.73 8.84 -11.99
N ILE A 172 -13.75 8.54 -11.13
CA ILE A 172 -13.35 7.16 -10.83
C ILE A 172 -14.44 6.42 -10.03
N ASP A 173 -14.88 7.02 -8.92
CA ASP A 173 -15.69 6.33 -7.91
C ASP A 173 -17.17 6.25 -8.30
N GLU A 174 -17.74 7.32 -8.87
CA GLU A 174 -19.17 7.39 -9.20
C GLU A 174 -19.45 7.06 -10.66
N GLU A 175 -18.55 7.44 -11.58
CA GLU A 175 -18.72 7.20 -13.03
C GLU A 175 -17.99 5.94 -13.52
N ASN A 176 -17.25 5.24 -12.61
CA ASN A 176 -16.47 4.03 -12.89
C ASN A 176 -15.45 4.22 -14.04
N PHE A 177 -14.92 5.43 -14.19
CA PHE A 177 -13.83 5.73 -15.11
C PHE A 177 -12.50 5.38 -14.45
N ARG A 178 -12.15 4.09 -14.48
CA ARG A 178 -10.93 3.61 -13.82
C ARG A 178 -9.71 4.17 -14.52
N THR A 179 -8.67 4.45 -13.75
CA THR A 179 -7.39 4.94 -14.27
C THR A 179 -6.80 4.01 -15.34
N ALA A 180 -6.97 2.69 -15.20
CA ALA A 180 -6.53 1.71 -16.19
C ALA A 180 -7.36 1.74 -17.49
N ASP A 181 -8.63 2.13 -17.42
CA ASP A 181 -9.48 2.24 -18.60
C ASP A 181 -9.09 3.44 -19.46
N ASP A 182 -8.44 4.45 -18.86
CA ASP A 182 -7.95 5.62 -19.58
C ASP A 182 -6.91 5.28 -20.64
N ASP A 183 -6.18 4.16 -20.49
CA ASP A 183 -5.19 3.68 -21.45
C ASP A 183 -5.81 3.28 -22.80
N ASN A 184 -7.13 3.02 -22.82
CA ASN A 184 -7.89 2.73 -24.04
C ASN A 184 -8.25 4.01 -24.83
N TYR A 185 -8.09 5.19 -24.23
CA TYR A 185 -8.31 6.46 -24.91
C TYR A 185 -7.07 6.86 -25.72
N VAL A 186 -7.23 6.85 -27.04
CA VAL A 186 -6.15 7.11 -28.01
C VAL A 186 -6.36 8.45 -28.74
N ASN A 187 -5.35 8.88 -29.52
CA ASN A 187 -5.38 10.12 -30.31
C ASN A 187 -5.63 11.39 -29.48
N GLY A 188 -5.24 11.39 -28.21
CA GLY A 188 -5.40 12.54 -27.31
C GLY A 188 -6.86 12.87 -26.98
N SER A 189 -7.78 11.90 -27.00
CA SER A 189 -9.19 12.16 -26.72
C SER A 189 -9.43 12.74 -25.31
N LEU A 190 -8.67 12.35 -24.29
CA LEU A 190 -8.78 12.97 -22.96
C LEU A 190 -8.40 14.46 -22.99
N ALA A 191 -7.30 14.82 -23.66
CA ALA A 191 -6.91 16.21 -23.87
C ALA A 191 -7.93 16.99 -24.71
N ALA A 192 -8.50 16.37 -25.75
CA ALA A 192 -9.54 16.97 -26.57
C ALA A 192 -10.81 17.27 -25.75
N ALA A 193 -11.27 16.33 -24.92
CA ALA A 193 -12.39 16.53 -24.01
C ALA A 193 -12.11 17.64 -22.98
N ALA A 194 -10.90 17.69 -22.41
CA ALA A 194 -10.50 18.75 -21.50
C ALA A 194 -10.57 20.13 -22.17
N SER A 195 -10.06 20.24 -23.41
CA SER A 195 -10.10 21.48 -24.18
C SER A 195 -11.52 21.97 -24.45
N CYS A 196 -12.47 21.05 -24.67
CA CYS A 196 -13.87 21.38 -24.89
C CYS A 196 -14.49 22.03 -23.64
N TYR A 197 -14.22 21.47 -22.45
CA TYR A 197 -14.67 22.07 -21.18
C TYR A 197 -13.99 23.41 -20.88
N ALA A 198 -12.69 23.55 -21.17
CA ALA A 198 -11.99 24.82 -21.02
C ALA A 198 -12.54 25.91 -21.96
N MET A 199 -12.84 25.55 -23.21
CA MET A 199 -13.44 26.45 -24.20
C MET A 199 -14.88 26.83 -23.82
N ALA A 200 -15.67 25.88 -23.30
CA ALA A 200 -17.01 26.15 -22.79
C ALA A 200 -16.98 27.14 -21.62
N ALA A 201 -15.99 27.04 -20.74
CA ALA A 201 -15.81 27.99 -19.65
C ALA A 201 -15.40 29.40 -20.13
N ALA A 202 -14.58 29.49 -21.17
CA ALA A 202 -14.14 30.77 -21.74
C ALA A 202 -15.29 31.53 -22.44
N ARG A 203 -16.23 30.81 -23.04
CA ARG A 203 -17.38 31.38 -23.73
C ARG A 203 -18.58 31.48 -22.78
N LYS A 204 -18.79 32.68 -22.19
CA LYS A 204 -19.97 32.98 -21.35
C LYS A 204 -21.26 32.50 -22.05
N ASN A 205 -21.96 31.53 -21.46
CA ASN A 205 -23.23 30.92 -21.91
C ASN A 205 -23.19 30.00 -23.16
N CYS A 206 -22.31 29.00 -23.20
CA CYS A 206 -22.42 27.87 -24.17
C CYS A 206 -23.36 26.74 -23.71
N LEU A 207 -24.43 27.05 -22.98
CA LEU A 207 -25.43 26.05 -22.62
C LEU A 207 -26.14 25.61 -23.92
N GLY A 208 -25.72 24.49 -24.51
CA GLY A 208 -26.43 23.80 -25.59
C GLY A 208 -25.72 23.67 -26.95
N TRP A 209 -24.50 24.17 -27.12
CA TRP A 209 -23.73 23.90 -28.36
C TRP A 209 -22.78 22.72 -28.14
N GLU A 210 -22.86 21.72 -29.02
CA GLU A 210 -21.87 20.64 -29.10
C GLU A 210 -20.50 21.24 -29.48
N PRO A 211 -19.45 21.05 -28.66
CA PRO A 211 -18.15 21.61 -28.99
C PRO A 211 -17.56 20.82 -30.16
N VAL A 212 -17.16 21.56 -31.20
CA VAL A 212 -16.40 21.01 -32.33
C VAL A 212 -15.12 20.38 -31.77
N GLY A 213 -15.02 19.05 -31.83
CA GLY A 213 -13.89 18.28 -31.29
C GLY A 213 -14.17 17.48 -30.02
N TRP A 214 -15.41 17.44 -29.52
CA TRP A 214 -15.79 16.50 -28.46
C TRP A 214 -15.60 15.04 -28.94
N PRO A 215 -14.82 14.21 -28.22
CA PRO A 215 -14.41 12.90 -28.73
C PRO A 215 -15.41 11.77 -28.46
N TRP A 216 -16.47 12.02 -27.68
CA TRP A 216 -17.39 10.99 -27.20
C TRP A 216 -18.83 11.29 -27.57
N HIS A 217 -19.74 10.37 -27.26
CA HIS A 217 -21.16 10.57 -27.53
C HIS A 217 -21.70 11.80 -26.79
N TYR A 218 -22.55 12.57 -27.48
CA TYR A 218 -23.08 13.85 -27.00
C TYR A 218 -23.76 13.79 -25.62
N SER A 219 -24.36 12.65 -25.25
CA SER A 219 -24.98 12.46 -23.93
C SER A 219 -24.02 12.59 -22.74
N TRP A 220 -22.72 12.47 -22.99
CA TRP A 220 -21.66 12.64 -21.99
C TRP A 220 -21.16 14.09 -21.90
N TRP A 221 -21.59 14.96 -22.82
CA TRP A 221 -21.31 16.39 -22.75
C TRP A 221 -22.27 17.07 -21.77
N LYS A 222 -21.73 17.50 -20.61
CA LYS A 222 -22.53 18.09 -19.52
C LYS A 222 -21.90 19.40 -19.03
N PRO A 223 -21.86 20.47 -19.86
CA PRO A 223 -21.32 21.77 -19.45
C PRO A 223 -22.24 22.42 -18.43
N THR A 224 -21.67 23.27 -17.59
CA THR A 224 -22.37 23.89 -16.47
C THR A 224 -21.93 25.35 -16.31
N ALA A 225 -21.28 25.70 -15.19
CA ALA A 225 -20.73 27.02 -14.95
C ALA A 225 -19.24 27.03 -15.28
N ALA A 226 -18.72 28.19 -15.71
CA ALA A 226 -17.33 28.32 -16.14
C ALA A 226 -16.31 27.73 -15.14
N ARG A 227 -16.46 28.01 -13.84
CA ARG A 227 -15.58 27.43 -12.82
C ARG A 227 -15.67 25.90 -12.76
N ARG A 228 -16.88 25.35 -12.82
CA ARG A 228 -17.12 23.91 -12.73
C ARG A 228 -16.59 23.18 -13.95
N ASP A 229 -16.71 23.79 -15.12
CA ASP A 229 -16.19 23.24 -16.37
C ASP A 229 -14.66 23.30 -16.40
N LEU A 230 -14.02 24.34 -15.85
CA LEU A 230 -12.57 24.37 -15.64
C LEU A 230 -12.10 23.27 -14.68
N VAL A 231 -12.87 22.95 -13.64
CA VAL A 231 -12.57 21.83 -12.73
C VAL A 231 -12.63 20.48 -13.46
N LYS A 232 -13.66 20.26 -14.30
CA LYS A 232 -13.75 19.06 -15.17
C LYS A 232 -12.60 18.98 -16.17
N ALA A 233 -12.24 20.11 -16.79
CA ALA A 233 -11.11 20.20 -17.69
C ALA A 233 -9.80 19.82 -16.97
N GLY A 234 -9.57 20.35 -15.77
CA GLY A 234 -8.40 20.02 -14.95
C GLY A 234 -8.32 18.53 -14.61
N ALA A 235 -9.44 17.91 -14.24
CA ALA A 235 -9.48 16.47 -13.95
C ALA A 235 -9.16 15.60 -15.17
N LEU A 236 -9.65 15.98 -16.36
CA LEU A 236 -9.34 15.29 -17.62
C LEU A 236 -7.88 15.50 -18.05
N ILE A 237 -7.28 16.65 -17.76
CA ILE A 237 -5.85 16.89 -17.98
C ILE A 237 -5.02 15.98 -17.08
N ILE A 238 -5.37 15.86 -15.80
CA ILE A 238 -4.72 14.91 -14.88
C ILE A 238 -4.82 13.49 -15.43
N ALA A 239 -6.01 13.07 -15.89
CA ALA A 239 -6.20 11.75 -16.48
C ALA A 239 -5.27 11.49 -17.68
N GLU A 240 -5.12 12.46 -18.58
CA GLU A 240 -4.22 12.33 -19.73
C GLU A 240 -2.74 12.31 -19.33
N ILE A 241 -2.34 13.13 -18.35
CA ILE A 241 -0.97 13.12 -17.84
C ILE A 241 -0.66 11.76 -17.20
N GLU A 242 -1.54 11.26 -16.32
CA GLU A 242 -1.40 9.94 -15.70
C GLU A 242 -1.28 8.82 -16.75
N ARG A 243 -2.02 8.90 -17.86
CA ARG A 243 -1.94 7.97 -19.00
C ARG A 243 -0.58 8.06 -19.69
N LEU A 244 -0.08 9.27 -19.95
CA LEU A 244 1.23 9.48 -20.58
C LEU A 244 2.38 9.03 -19.69
N ASP A 245 2.29 9.25 -18.38
CA ASP A 245 3.28 8.82 -17.39
C ASP A 245 3.37 7.29 -17.35
N ARG A 246 2.22 6.59 -17.37
CA ARG A 246 2.18 5.13 -17.46
C ARG A 246 2.80 4.59 -18.75
N LEU A 247 2.59 5.26 -19.89
CA LEU A 247 3.23 4.88 -21.16
C LEU A 247 4.72 5.17 -21.22
N SER A 248 5.19 6.17 -20.46
CA SER A 248 6.59 6.58 -20.43
C SER A 248 7.41 5.86 -19.37
N ALA A 249 6.76 5.18 -18.42
CA ALA A 249 7.43 4.33 -17.44
C ALA A 249 8.14 3.18 -18.18
N PRO A 250 9.45 2.99 -17.98
CA PRO A 250 10.13 1.83 -18.53
C PRO A 250 9.44 0.57 -18.01
N ALA A 251 9.16 -0.39 -18.90
CA ALA A 251 8.75 -1.72 -18.47
C ALA A 251 9.80 -2.17 -17.45
N SER A 252 9.37 -2.39 -16.20
CA SER A 252 10.22 -2.95 -15.15
C SER A 252 11.02 -4.09 -15.78
N GLU A 253 12.34 -3.95 -15.80
CA GLU A 253 13.27 -4.99 -16.26
C GLU A 253 13.01 -6.25 -15.43
N GLY A 254 12.15 -7.09 -15.98
CA GLY A 254 11.93 -8.45 -15.55
C GLY A 254 12.74 -9.37 -16.43
N ALA A 255 13.57 -10.18 -15.76
CA ALA A 255 14.16 -11.43 -16.22
C ALA A 255 15.30 -11.33 -17.26
N VAL A 256 16.54 -11.37 -16.76
CA VAL A 256 17.50 -12.44 -17.05
C VAL A 256 18.26 -12.79 -15.77
#